data_AF-J2SJI6-F1
#
_entry.id   AF-J2SJI6-F1
#
_cell.length_a   1.000
_cell.length_b   1.000
_cell.length_c   1.000
_cell.angle_alpha   90.00
_cell.angle_beta   90.00
_cell.angle_gamma   90.00
#
_symmetry.space_group_name_H-M   'P 1'
#
loop_
_entity.id
_entity.type
_entity.pdbx_description
1 polymer ?
#
loop_
_entity_poly.entity_id
_entity_poly.type
_entity_poly.pdbx_seq_one_letter_code
_entity_poly.pdbx_strand_id
1 'polypeptide(L)'
;MLLCIWLSSHYWGKEFAMNVEVLLANLSLVHSNILIKTIDLVNWTLAIEIKFYLISAILYSAIRKANPLPIVFLAVATLCFTDWYPVAHSIINFTHFNLSIESIKVELMVVCFMFIGTFFYFHFSEKITTIELISYSSILLLLILMCWTRNSWADQIPSTPQNYIYGLCVFVAAYTLRKYFRPFAPLDFIAKISYPLYITHSLIGYSIIRIAMDKNIPYFAALLIAVSIIIAISYALHITIETKSIDFGKSLIRKLRNNPPQNQLELNQANSNT
;
A
#
# COMPACT_ATOMS: atom_id res chain seq x y z
N MET A 1 6.68 17.29 2.28
CA MET A 1 6.49 16.80 3.67
C MET A 1 7.51 17.39 4.62
N LEU A 2 8.81 17.21 4.41
CA LEU A 2 9.86 17.79 5.28
C LEU A 2 9.72 19.31 5.49
N LEU A 3 9.44 20.05 4.43
CA LEU A 3 9.15 21.49 4.52
C LEU A 3 7.97 21.81 5.45
N CYS A 4 6.91 21.01 5.40
CA CYS A 4 5.75 21.18 6.28
C CYS A 4 6.10 20.91 7.74
N ILE A 5 6.91 19.88 8.01
CA ILE A 5 7.40 19.58 9.35
C ILE A 5 8.26 20.73 9.86
N TRP A 6 9.19 21.22 9.03
CA TRP A 6 10.05 22.34 9.37
C TRP A 6 9.26 23.63 9.66
N LEU A 7 8.31 23.99 8.79
CA LEU A 7 7.43 25.15 8.98
C LEU A 7 6.59 25.03 10.25
N SER A 8 6.05 23.83 10.53
CA SER A 8 5.27 23.57 11.73
C SER A 8 6.13 23.65 12.99
N SER A 9 7.32 23.03 13.01
CA SER A 9 8.29 23.14 14.11
C SER A 9 8.62 24.61 14.40
N HIS A 10 8.89 25.39 13.35
CA HIS A 10 9.16 26.82 13.48
C HIS A 10 7.96 27.59 14.06
N TYR A 11 6.75 27.34 13.55
CA TYR A 11 5.52 28.00 14.03
C TYR A 11 5.26 27.75 15.53
N TRP A 12 5.51 26.52 16.00
CA TRP A 12 5.28 26.13 17.39
C TRP A 12 6.49 26.36 18.31
N GLY A 13 7.58 26.94 17.81
CA GLY A 13 8.82 27.14 18.59
C GLY A 13 9.42 25.83 19.09
N LYS A 14 9.24 24.72 18.35
CA LYS A 14 9.77 23.40 18.66
C LYS A 14 11.01 23.12 17.83
N GLU A 15 11.92 22.33 18.39
CA GLU A 15 13.05 21.79 17.64
C GLU A 15 12.57 20.93 16.46
N PHE A 16 13.39 20.84 15.43
CA PHE A 16 13.09 20.01 14.27
C PHE A 16 13.17 18.54 14.66
N ALA A 17 12.02 17.88 14.76
CA ALA A 17 11.88 16.55 15.35
C ALA A 17 12.37 15.38 14.45
N MET A 18 13.05 15.67 13.34
CA MET A 18 13.32 14.71 12.27
C MET A 18 14.80 14.32 12.23
N ASN A 19 15.11 13.12 12.73
CA ASN A 19 16.43 12.49 12.63
C ASN A 19 16.64 11.87 11.24
N VAL A 20 17.87 11.86 10.74
CA VAL A 20 18.29 11.20 9.49
C VAL A 20 17.96 9.70 9.50
N GLU A 21 18.15 9.02 10.63
CA GLU A 21 17.81 7.60 10.78
C GLU A 21 16.30 7.37 10.55
N VAL A 22 15.46 8.19 11.18
CA VAL A 22 13.99 8.14 11.02
C VAL A 22 13.60 8.42 9.57
N LEU A 23 14.23 9.41 8.94
CA LEU A 23 14.00 9.74 7.54
C LEU A 23 14.33 8.57 6.62
N LEU A 24 15.51 7.97 6.77
CA LEU A 24 15.95 6.84 5.94
C LEU A 24 15.07 5.61 6.13
N ALA A 25 14.68 5.30 7.37
CA ALA A 25 13.80 4.18 7.70
C ALA A 25 12.40 4.32 7.07
N ASN A 26 11.87 5.55 7.05
CA ASN A 26 10.57 5.83 6.45
C ASN A 26 10.66 5.86 4.91
N LEU A 27 11.71 6.45 4.35
CA LEU A 27 11.95 6.48 2.90
C LEU A 27 12.12 5.06 2.32
N SER A 28 12.80 4.18 3.06
CA SER A 28 12.99 2.78 2.68
C SER A 28 11.78 1.89 3.01
N LEU A 29 10.73 2.43 3.65
CA LEU A 29 9.50 1.73 3.99
C LEU A 29 9.71 0.52 4.92
N VAL A 30 10.78 0.51 5.72
CA VAL A 30 11.07 -0.55 6.71
C VAL A 30 10.81 -0.10 8.15
N HIS A 31 10.43 1.16 8.36
CA HIS A 31 10.26 1.77 9.69
C HIS A 31 9.47 0.90 10.68
N SER A 32 8.33 0.34 10.29
CA SER A 32 7.53 -0.57 11.14
C SER A 32 8.32 -1.83 11.52
N ASN A 33 9.06 -2.40 10.58
CA ASN A 33 9.84 -3.62 10.80
C ASN A 33 11.01 -3.38 11.76
N ILE A 34 11.61 -2.19 11.77
CA ILE A 34 12.73 -1.85 12.67
C ILE A 34 12.31 -1.03 13.91
N LEU A 35 11.02 -1.03 14.26
CA LEU A 35 10.44 -0.32 15.42
C LEU A 35 10.70 1.19 15.45
N ILE A 36 10.89 1.80 14.28
CA ILE A 36 11.01 3.24 14.11
C ILE A 36 9.64 3.84 13.82
N LYS A 37 9.32 4.96 14.48
CA LYS A 37 8.04 5.65 14.31
C LYS A 37 7.87 6.15 12.87
N THR A 38 6.64 6.05 12.39
CA THR A 38 6.25 6.59 11.11
C THR A 38 6.19 8.13 11.14
N ILE A 39 6.57 8.78 10.05
CA ILE A 39 6.53 10.25 9.91
C ILE A 39 5.13 10.75 9.56
N ASP A 40 4.30 9.89 8.98
CA ASP A 40 2.95 10.19 8.54
C ASP A 40 2.02 8.99 8.78
N LEU A 41 0.73 9.15 8.49
CA LEU A 41 -0.26 8.08 8.72
C LEU A 41 -0.40 7.12 7.52
N VAL A 42 0.45 7.26 6.50
CA VAL A 42 0.25 6.68 5.17
C VAL A 42 1.35 5.68 4.79
N ASN A 43 2.60 5.94 5.16
CA ASN A 43 3.78 5.16 4.76
C ASN A 43 3.66 3.67 5.09
N TRP A 44 3.00 3.31 6.18
CA TRP A 44 2.83 1.90 6.57
C TRP A 44 2.03 1.12 5.51
N THR A 45 1.04 1.74 4.85
CA THR A 45 0.29 1.10 3.77
C THR A 45 1.14 0.90 2.51
N LEU A 46 1.99 1.87 2.18
CA LEU A 46 2.90 1.78 1.04
C LEU A 46 3.96 0.69 1.29
N ALA A 47 4.42 0.54 2.53
CA ALA A 47 5.30 -0.56 2.93
C ALA A 47 4.65 -1.93 2.68
N ILE A 48 3.37 -2.08 3.00
CA ILE A 48 2.59 -3.30 2.71
C ILE A 48 2.44 -3.51 1.21
N GLU A 49 2.18 -2.45 0.45
CA GLU A 49 2.02 -2.51 -1.01
C GLU A 49 3.31 -3.00 -1.72
N ILE A 50 4.47 -2.51 -1.32
CA ILE A 50 5.76 -3.00 -1.83
C ILE A 50 5.97 -4.48 -1.49
N LYS A 51 5.59 -4.93 -0.28
CA LYS A 51 5.64 -6.35 0.10
C LYS A 51 4.69 -7.21 -0.74
N PHE A 52 3.47 -6.72 -1.02
CA PHE A 52 2.54 -7.37 -1.94
C PHE A 52 3.15 -7.54 -3.33
N TYR A 53 3.81 -6.52 -3.88
CA TYR A 53 4.47 -6.63 -5.20
C TYR A 53 5.68 -7.57 -5.19
N LEU A 54 6.50 -7.55 -4.13
CA LEU A 54 7.63 -8.47 -3.99
C LEU A 54 7.15 -9.93 -3.93
N ILE A 55 6.12 -10.20 -3.13
CA ILE A 55 5.51 -11.53 -3.03
C ILE A 55 4.84 -11.91 -4.35
N SER A 56 4.19 -10.96 -5.04
CA SER A 56 3.64 -11.19 -6.38
C SER A 56 4.73 -11.55 -7.39
N ALA A 57 5.93 -10.96 -7.29
CA ALA A 57 7.07 -11.33 -8.12
C ALA A 57 7.57 -12.75 -7.82
N ILE A 58 7.62 -13.15 -6.55
CA ILE A 58 7.94 -14.54 -6.15
C ILE A 58 6.88 -15.52 -6.68
N LEU A 59 5.60 -15.15 -6.57
CA LEU A 59 4.46 -15.95 -7.06
C LEU A 59 4.16 -15.74 -8.56
N TYR A 60 5.05 -15.08 -9.31
CA TYR A 60 4.78 -14.63 -10.68
C TYR A 60 4.29 -15.76 -11.60
N SER A 61 4.93 -16.93 -11.53
CA SER A 61 4.55 -18.10 -12.34
C SER A 61 3.10 -18.56 -12.05
N ALA A 62 2.70 -18.55 -10.78
CA ALA A 62 1.35 -18.92 -10.36
C ALA A 62 0.32 -17.88 -10.80
N ILE A 63 0.62 -16.60 -10.57
CA ILE A 63 -0.26 -15.48 -10.93
C ILE A 63 -0.48 -15.42 -12.44
N ARG A 64 0.58 -15.62 -13.24
CA ARG A 64 0.48 -15.65 -14.70
C ARG A 64 -0.44 -16.77 -15.20
N LYS A 65 -0.33 -17.96 -14.59
CA LYS A 65 -1.17 -19.14 -14.88
C LYS A 65 -2.57 -19.06 -14.26
N ALA A 66 -2.88 -18.01 -13.51
CA ALA A 66 -4.10 -17.87 -12.71
C ALA A 66 -4.36 -19.06 -11.79
N ASN A 67 -3.29 -19.64 -11.22
CA ASN A 67 -3.40 -20.68 -10.21
C ASN A 67 -3.57 -20.04 -8.83
N PRO A 68 -4.73 -20.19 -8.16
CA PRO A 68 -4.99 -19.59 -6.85
C PRO A 68 -4.30 -20.33 -5.70
N LEU A 69 -3.90 -21.60 -5.88
CA LEU A 69 -3.40 -22.44 -4.78
C LEU A 69 -2.15 -21.88 -4.08
N PRO A 70 -1.11 -21.36 -4.77
CA PRO A 70 0.06 -20.80 -4.09
C PRO A 70 -0.26 -19.59 -3.21
N ILE A 71 -1.29 -18.81 -3.55
CA ILE A 71 -1.78 -17.71 -2.72
C ILE A 71 -2.47 -18.25 -1.47
N VAL A 72 -3.27 -19.32 -1.60
CA VAL A 72 -3.88 -20.00 -0.44
C VAL A 72 -2.81 -20.62 0.45
N PHE A 73 -1.78 -21.27 -0.11
CA PHE A 73 -0.67 -21.80 0.66
C PHE A 73 0.12 -20.72 1.38
N LEU A 74 0.32 -19.55 0.77
CA LEU A 74 0.92 -18.39 1.45
C LEU A 74 0.10 -17.97 2.67
N ALA A 75 -1.23 -17.92 2.54
CA ALA A 75 -2.12 -17.56 3.65
C ALA A 75 -2.11 -18.60 4.77
N VAL A 76 -2.11 -19.89 4.42
CA VAL A 76 -1.95 -20.99 5.39
C VAL A 76 -0.59 -20.90 6.09
N ALA A 77 0.50 -20.68 5.34
CA ALA A 77 1.83 -20.51 5.91
C ALA A 77 1.91 -19.28 6.83
N THR A 78 1.22 -18.20 6.48
CA THR A 78 1.11 -17.00 7.33
C THR A 78 0.36 -17.29 8.63
N LEU A 79 -0.72 -18.07 8.57
CA LEU A 79 -1.45 -18.51 9.75
C LEU A 79 -0.58 -19.40 10.64
N CYS A 80 0.09 -20.40 10.07
CA CYS A 80 1.02 -21.26 10.80
C CYS A 80 2.17 -20.45 11.42
N PHE A 81 2.72 -19.47 10.71
CA PHE A 81 3.77 -18.59 11.22
C PHE A 81 3.29 -17.72 12.39
N THR A 82 2.07 -17.19 12.28
CA THR A 82 1.45 -16.38 13.33
C THR A 82 1.21 -17.20 14.59
N ASP A 83 0.77 -18.45 14.44
CA ASP A 83 0.50 -19.36 15.54
C ASP A 83 1.77 -19.91 16.20
N TRP A 84 2.78 -20.25 15.40
CA TRP A 84 4.01 -20.85 15.90
C TRP A 84 4.88 -19.88 16.70
N TYR A 85 4.95 -18.62 16.30
CA TYR A 85 5.84 -17.65 16.93
C TYR A 85 5.09 -16.82 18.00
N PRO A 86 5.38 -16.95 19.31
CA PRO A 86 4.62 -16.24 20.33
C PRO A 86 4.92 -14.73 20.35
N VAL A 87 3.90 -13.93 20.68
CA VAL A 87 3.99 -12.45 20.79
C VAL A 87 5.08 -12.02 21.80
N ALA A 88 5.29 -12.81 22.86
CA ALA A 88 6.26 -12.51 23.92
C ALA A 88 7.73 -12.40 23.46
N HIS A 89 8.09 -13.03 22.33
CA HIS A 89 9.46 -13.01 21.78
C HIS A 89 9.57 -12.22 20.47
N SER A 90 8.61 -11.34 20.21
CA SER A 90 8.44 -10.68 18.91
C SER A 90 9.47 -9.62 18.54
N ILE A 91 10.39 -9.29 19.44
CA ILE A 91 11.46 -8.32 19.20
C ILE A 91 12.80 -9.04 19.17
N ILE A 92 13.46 -9.01 18.02
CA ILE A 92 14.83 -9.51 17.85
C ILE A 92 15.77 -8.31 17.91
N ASN A 93 16.58 -8.24 18.94
CA ASN A 93 17.54 -7.14 19.12
C ASN A 93 18.81 -7.44 18.31
N PHE A 94 19.14 -6.57 17.35
CA PHE A 94 20.43 -6.53 16.68
C PHE A 94 21.30 -5.41 17.26
N THR A 95 22.59 -5.39 16.91
CA THR A 95 23.55 -4.40 17.43
C THR A 95 23.18 -2.96 17.11
N HIS A 96 22.48 -2.72 15.99
CA HIS A 96 22.16 -1.37 15.50
C HIS A 96 20.66 -1.11 15.32
N PHE A 97 19.80 -2.12 15.42
CA PHE A 97 18.35 -1.96 15.24
C PHE A 97 17.61 -3.12 15.91
N ASN A 98 16.31 -2.95 16.12
CA ASN A 98 15.45 -3.99 16.68
C ASN A 98 14.41 -4.40 15.64
N LEU A 99 14.32 -5.69 15.33
CA LEU A 99 13.37 -6.21 14.34
C LEU A 99 12.07 -6.65 15.03
N SER A 100 10.94 -6.15 14.54
CA SER A 100 9.60 -6.54 14.97
C SER A 100 9.05 -7.66 14.11
N ILE A 101 8.99 -8.86 14.67
CA ILE A 101 8.34 -10.02 14.06
C ILE A 101 6.81 -9.82 14.03
N GLU A 102 6.22 -9.16 15.03
CA GLU A 102 4.79 -8.82 14.99
C GLU A 102 4.44 -7.95 13.78
N SER A 103 5.25 -6.94 13.48
CA SER A 103 5.00 -6.09 12.31
C SER A 103 5.00 -6.90 11.02
N ILE A 104 5.93 -7.86 10.89
CA ILE A 104 5.98 -8.76 9.71
C ILE A 104 4.72 -9.63 9.62
N LYS A 105 4.26 -10.23 10.73
CA LYS A 105 3.03 -11.04 10.75
C LYS A 105 1.81 -10.24 10.30
N VAL A 106 1.64 -9.05 10.87
CA VAL A 106 0.54 -8.13 10.53
C VAL A 106 0.59 -7.75 9.06
N GLU A 107 1.75 -7.34 8.56
CA GLU A 107 1.91 -6.96 7.16
C GLU A 107 1.63 -8.14 6.21
N LEU A 108 2.11 -9.35 6.52
CA LEU A 108 1.82 -10.56 5.73
C LEU A 108 0.32 -10.91 5.74
N MET A 109 -0.34 -10.78 6.89
CA MET A 109 -1.79 -10.96 6.99
C MET A 109 -2.53 -9.98 6.06
N VAL A 110 -2.14 -8.70 6.05
CA VAL A 110 -2.75 -7.69 5.17
C VAL A 110 -2.40 -7.95 3.69
N VAL A 111 -1.18 -8.39 3.37
CA VAL A 111 -0.81 -8.81 2.01
C VAL A 111 -1.71 -9.96 1.54
N CYS A 112 -1.98 -10.95 2.40
CA CYS A 112 -2.93 -12.02 2.09
C CYS A 112 -4.32 -11.46 1.76
N PHE A 113 -4.78 -10.44 2.48
CA PHE A 113 -6.04 -9.76 2.15
C PHE A 113 -6.02 -9.10 0.77
N MET A 114 -4.92 -8.42 0.42
CA MET A 114 -4.78 -7.78 -0.89
C MET A 114 -4.88 -8.78 -2.05
N PHE A 115 -4.42 -10.02 -1.86
CA PHE A 115 -4.52 -11.06 -2.89
C PHE A 115 -5.96 -11.49 -3.22
N ILE A 116 -6.97 -11.13 -2.41
CA ILE A 116 -8.38 -11.27 -2.82
C ILE A 116 -8.62 -10.52 -4.13
N GLY A 117 -8.05 -9.32 -4.28
CA GLY A 117 -8.13 -8.55 -5.53
C GLY A 117 -7.53 -9.28 -6.74
N THR A 118 -6.51 -10.12 -6.54
CA THR A 118 -5.92 -10.95 -7.59
C THR A 118 -6.90 -12.03 -8.08
N PHE A 119 -7.74 -12.60 -7.22
CA PHE A 119 -8.80 -13.52 -7.65
C PHE A 119 -9.87 -12.80 -8.47
N PHE A 120 -10.25 -11.58 -8.07
CA PHE A 120 -11.14 -10.74 -8.89
C PHE A 120 -10.51 -10.45 -10.26
N TYR A 121 -9.20 -10.21 -10.33
CA TYR A 121 -8.49 -10.07 -11.60
C TYR A 121 -8.52 -11.36 -12.45
N PHE A 122 -8.34 -12.53 -11.85
CA PHE A 122 -8.45 -13.80 -12.58
C PHE A 122 -9.87 -14.01 -13.14
N HIS A 123 -10.89 -13.70 -12.36
CA HIS A 123 -12.28 -13.76 -12.79
C HIS A 123 -12.60 -12.72 -13.87
N PHE A 124 -12.08 -11.49 -13.73
CA PHE A 124 -12.20 -10.44 -14.73
C PHE A 124 -11.51 -10.82 -16.06
N SER A 125 -10.42 -11.57 -15.97
CA SER A 125 -9.70 -12.12 -17.13
C SER A 125 -10.32 -13.42 -17.66
N GLU A 126 -11.49 -13.82 -17.16
CA GLU A 126 -12.23 -15.03 -17.56
C GLU A 126 -11.46 -16.35 -17.34
N LYS A 127 -10.48 -16.36 -16.42
CA LYS A 127 -9.63 -17.53 -16.14
C LYS A 127 -10.18 -18.44 -15.03
N ILE A 128 -11.07 -17.92 -14.19
CA ILE A 128 -11.76 -18.67 -13.13
C ILE A 128 -13.25 -18.35 -13.16
N THR A 129 -14.05 -19.29 -12.69
CA THR A 129 -15.51 -19.16 -12.54
C THR A 129 -15.88 -18.29 -11.34
N THR A 130 -17.14 -17.85 -11.29
CA THR A 130 -17.67 -17.09 -10.14
C THR A 130 -17.68 -17.92 -8.86
N ILE A 131 -17.91 -19.23 -8.95
CA ILE A 131 -17.87 -20.14 -7.80
C ILE A 131 -16.45 -20.19 -7.25
N GLU A 132 -15.45 -20.39 -8.10
CA GLU A 132 -14.03 -20.37 -7.69
C GLU A 132 -13.65 -19.03 -7.04
N LEU A 133 -14.06 -17.90 -7.63
CA LEU A 133 -13.83 -16.58 -7.05
C LEU A 133 -14.39 -16.49 -5.62
N ILE A 134 -15.65 -16.89 -5.42
CA ILE A 134 -16.31 -16.84 -4.11
C ILE A 134 -15.61 -17.79 -3.14
N SER A 135 -15.34 -19.03 -3.55
CA SER A 135 -14.68 -20.04 -2.72
C SER A 135 -13.29 -19.60 -2.28
N TYR A 136 -12.41 -19.19 -3.21
CA TYR A 136 -11.04 -18.79 -2.87
C TYR A 136 -11.01 -17.48 -2.07
N SER A 137 -11.86 -16.50 -2.40
CA SER A 137 -11.94 -15.26 -1.62
C SER A 137 -12.46 -15.51 -0.20
N SER A 138 -13.44 -16.41 -0.04
CA SER A 138 -13.97 -16.78 1.28
C SER A 138 -12.95 -17.54 2.11
N ILE A 139 -12.24 -18.50 1.52
CA ILE A 139 -11.15 -19.23 2.18
C ILE A 139 -10.07 -18.24 2.65
N LEU A 140 -9.65 -17.33 1.78
CA LEU A 140 -8.61 -16.36 2.10
C LEU A 140 -9.06 -15.41 3.21
N LEU A 141 -10.29 -14.89 3.12
CA LEU A 141 -10.89 -14.05 4.17
C LEU A 141 -10.95 -14.77 5.52
N LEU A 142 -11.38 -16.03 5.55
CA LEU A 142 -11.41 -16.85 6.78
C LEU A 142 -10.02 -17.01 7.38
N LEU A 143 -9.02 -17.36 6.57
CA LEU A 143 -7.62 -17.49 7.04
C LEU A 143 -7.08 -16.19 7.62
N ILE A 144 -7.40 -15.04 7.01
CA ILE A 144 -6.99 -13.71 7.50
C ILE A 144 -7.68 -13.39 8.82
N LEU A 145 -8.98 -13.66 8.96
CA LEU A 145 -9.71 -13.45 10.21
C LEU A 145 -9.15 -14.34 11.34
N MET A 146 -8.71 -15.56 11.02
CA MET A 146 -8.01 -16.45 11.96
C MET A 146 -6.60 -15.94 12.32
N CYS A 147 -5.86 -15.33 11.39
CA CYS A 147 -4.59 -14.68 11.70
C CYS A 147 -4.80 -13.49 12.65
N TRP A 148 -5.88 -12.74 12.46
CA TRP A 148 -6.18 -11.51 13.21
C TRP A 148 -6.28 -11.76 14.73
N THR A 149 -6.91 -12.86 15.13
CA THR A 149 -7.08 -13.22 16.54
C THR A 149 -5.79 -13.67 17.23
N ARG A 150 -4.70 -13.87 16.47
CA ARG A 150 -3.44 -14.48 16.95
C ARG A 150 -2.23 -13.55 16.88
N ASN A 151 -2.43 -12.27 16.58
CA ASN A 151 -1.34 -11.30 16.49
C ASN A 151 -1.62 -10.04 17.33
N SER A 152 -0.67 -9.12 17.38
CA SER A 152 -0.77 -7.86 18.13
C SER A 152 -1.99 -6.98 17.82
N TRP A 153 -2.74 -7.22 16.73
CA TRP A 153 -3.97 -6.51 16.39
C TRP A 153 -5.25 -7.19 16.88
N ALA A 154 -5.15 -8.26 17.68
CA ALA A 154 -6.32 -8.96 18.23
C ALA A 154 -7.27 -8.03 19.02
N ASP A 155 -6.73 -7.05 19.75
CA ASP A 155 -7.51 -6.07 20.52
C ASP A 155 -8.33 -5.10 19.65
N GLN A 156 -8.09 -5.07 18.34
CA GLN A 156 -8.85 -4.25 17.39
C GLN A 156 -10.15 -4.91 16.93
N ILE A 157 -10.47 -6.11 17.42
CA ILE A 157 -11.70 -6.81 17.09
C ILE A 157 -12.86 -6.20 17.90
N PRO A 158 -14.03 -5.91 17.28
CA PRO A 158 -14.37 -6.08 15.87
C PRO A 158 -14.08 -4.84 15.00
N SER A 159 -13.66 -3.72 15.61
CA SER A 159 -13.69 -2.39 15.01
C SER A 159 -12.87 -2.23 13.73
N THR A 160 -11.74 -2.91 13.63
CA THR A 160 -10.86 -2.84 12.45
C THR A 160 -11.16 -3.92 11.41
N PRO A 161 -11.28 -5.22 11.75
CA PRO A 161 -11.64 -6.25 10.77
C PRO A 161 -12.97 -5.97 10.04
N GLN A 162 -13.97 -5.38 10.72
CA GLN A 162 -15.23 -5.02 10.08
C GLN A 162 -15.02 -4.02 8.93
N ASN A 163 -14.05 -3.10 9.02
CA ASN A 163 -13.75 -2.14 7.97
C ASN A 163 -13.18 -2.83 6.72
N TYR A 164 -12.41 -3.90 6.90
CA TYR A 164 -11.92 -4.73 5.79
C TYR A 164 -13.08 -5.47 5.11
N ILE A 165 -14.05 -5.98 5.89
CA ILE A 165 -15.27 -6.60 5.35
C ILE A 165 -16.10 -5.56 4.58
N TYR A 166 -16.32 -4.37 5.16
CA TYR A 166 -17.03 -3.28 4.47
C TYR A 166 -16.33 -2.87 3.17
N GLY A 167 -15.00 -2.74 3.20
CA GLY A 167 -14.19 -2.45 2.02
C GLY A 167 -14.36 -3.51 0.94
N LEU A 168 -14.33 -4.80 1.31
CA LEU A 168 -14.57 -5.90 0.39
C LEU A 168 -16.00 -5.89 -0.17
N CYS A 169 -17.01 -5.61 0.65
CA CYS A 169 -18.40 -5.48 0.20
C CYS A 169 -18.56 -4.34 -0.81
N VAL A 170 -17.98 -3.16 -0.54
CA VAL A 170 -17.98 -2.03 -1.46
C VAL A 170 -17.25 -2.40 -2.76
N PHE A 171 -16.12 -3.10 -2.67
CA PHE A 171 -15.37 -3.56 -3.84
C PHE A 171 -16.17 -4.57 -4.67
N VAL A 172 -16.83 -5.55 -4.04
CA VAL A 172 -17.71 -6.53 -4.71
C VAL A 172 -18.87 -5.82 -5.40
N ALA A 173 -19.50 -4.84 -4.73
CA ALA A 173 -20.57 -4.06 -5.31
C ALA A 173 -20.09 -3.26 -6.53
N ALA A 174 -18.97 -2.54 -6.40
CA ALA A 174 -18.36 -1.80 -7.49
C ALA A 174 -17.95 -2.72 -8.65
N TYR A 175 -17.36 -3.88 -8.36
CA TYR A 175 -16.99 -4.88 -9.36
C TYR A 175 -18.22 -5.40 -10.11
N THR A 176 -19.31 -5.69 -9.41
CA THR A 176 -20.55 -6.20 -10.01
C THR A 176 -21.25 -5.13 -10.85
N LEU A 177 -21.26 -3.89 -10.37
CA LEU A 177 -21.89 -2.74 -11.02
C LEU A 177 -20.99 -2.05 -12.04
N ARG A 178 -19.77 -2.55 -12.28
CA ARG A 178 -18.75 -1.92 -13.15
C ARG A 178 -19.25 -1.52 -14.54
N LYS A 179 -20.20 -2.28 -15.10
CA LYS A 179 -20.81 -2.01 -16.41
C LYS A 179 -21.70 -0.75 -16.45
N TYR A 180 -22.12 -0.26 -15.30
CA TYR A 180 -22.97 0.92 -15.17
C TYR A 180 -22.18 2.20 -14.90
N PHE A 181 -20.90 2.10 -14.54
CA PHE A 181 -20.05 3.27 -14.33
C PHE A 181 -19.77 3.97 -15.67
N ARG A 182 -20.08 5.26 -15.70
CA ARG A 182 -19.85 6.15 -16.84
C ARG A 182 -18.82 7.22 -16.43
N PRO A 183 -17.99 7.70 -17.38
CA PRO A 183 -17.04 8.76 -17.08
C PRO A 183 -17.78 10.00 -16.59
N PHE A 184 -17.27 10.60 -15.52
CA PHE A 184 -17.83 11.79 -14.90
C PHE A 184 -16.69 12.72 -14.52
N ALA A 185 -16.56 13.83 -15.26
CA ALA A 185 -15.35 14.65 -15.24
C ALA A 185 -14.88 15.10 -13.84
N PRO A 186 -15.74 15.52 -12.89
CA PRO A 186 -15.30 15.85 -11.54
C PRO A 186 -14.72 14.66 -10.78
N LEU A 187 -15.34 13.48 -10.89
CA LEU A 187 -14.86 12.26 -10.24
C LEU A 187 -13.57 11.77 -10.91
N ASP A 188 -13.49 11.85 -12.23
CA ASP A 188 -12.28 11.51 -13.00
C ASP A 188 -11.12 12.43 -12.63
N PHE A 189 -11.37 13.72 -12.36
CA PHE A 189 -10.35 14.65 -11.87
C PHE A 189 -9.83 14.24 -10.50
N ILE A 190 -10.72 13.97 -9.54
CA ILE A 190 -10.33 13.52 -8.19
C ILE A 190 -9.56 12.19 -8.26
N ALA A 191 -10.01 11.28 -9.13
CA ALA A 191 -9.33 10.00 -9.35
C ALA A 191 -7.91 10.18 -9.90
N LYS A 192 -7.69 11.12 -10.82
CA LYS A 192 -6.35 11.44 -11.36
C LYS A 192 -5.38 11.94 -10.30
N ILE A 193 -5.83 12.77 -9.37
CA ILE A 193 -4.99 13.31 -8.29
C ILE A 193 -5.03 12.45 -7.02
N SER A 194 -5.67 11.28 -7.05
CA SER A 194 -5.95 10.48 -5.86
C SER A 194 -4.68 10.03 -5.12
N TYR A 195 -3.62 9.68 -5.84
CA TYR A 195 -2.36 9.27 -5.23
C TYR A 195 -1.65 10.45 -4.53
N PRO A 196 -1.40 11.61 -5.16
CA PRO A 196 -0.85 12.77 -4.46
C PRO A 196 -1.75 13.29 -3.32
N LEU A 197 -3.07 13.19 -3.49
CA LEU A 197 -4.03 13.53 -2.44
C LEU A 197 -3.88 12.59 -1.24
N TYR A 198 -3.79 11.29 -1.49
CA TYR A 198 -3.59 10.27 -0.47
C TYR A 198 -2.31 10.50 0.36
N ILE A 199 -1.17 10.78 -0.26
CA ILE A 199 0.09 10.98 0.48
C ILE A 199 0.15 12.31 1.25
N THR A 200 -0.58 13.35 0.81
CA THR A 200 -0.48 14.69 1.39
C THR A 200 -1.56 15.01 2.41
N HIS A 201 -2.75 14.39 2.34
CA HIS A 201 -3.91 14.83 3.11
C HIS A 201 -3.73 14.77 4.63
N SER A 202 -3.01 13.76 5.16
CA SER A 202 -2.89 13.57 6.60
C SER A 202 -1.95 14.60 7.23
N LEU A 203 -0.64 14.50 6.97
CA LEU A 203 0.36 15.36 7.61
C LEU A 203 0.14 16.85 7.29
N ILE A 204 -0.07 17.20 6.02
CA ILE A 204 -0.23 18.60 5.60
C ILE A 204 -1.61 19.11 6.02
N GLY A 205 -2.66 18.31 5.85
CA GLY A 205 -4.02 18.70 6.23
C GLY A 205 -4.16 18.98 7.71
N TYR A 206 -3.70 18.08 8.58
CA TYR A 206 -3.74 18.31 10.02
C TYR A 206 -2.87 19.49 10.45
N SER A 207 -1.72 19.71 9.79
CA SER A 207 -0.88 20.88 10.06
C SER A 207 -1.61 22.19 9.75
N ILE A 208 -2.27 22.27 8.59
CA ILE A 208 -3.06 23.45 8.18
C ILE A 208 -4.23 23.68 9.14
N ILE A 209 -5.02 22.64 9.42
CA ILE A 209 -6.18 22.75 10.31
C ILE A 209 -5.75 23.24 11.69
N ARG A 210 -4.67 22.67 12.24
CA ARG A 210 -4.17 23.03 13.57
C ARG A 210 -3.69 24.49 13.63
N ILE A 211 -2.94 24.95 12.63
CA ILE A 211 -2.47 26.34 12.55
C ILE A 211 -3.66 27.30 12.35
N ALA A 212 -4.62 26.95 11.50
CA ALA A 212 -5.81 27.76 11.29
C ALA A 212 -6.64 27.92 12.58
N MET A 213 -6.85 26.83 13.31
CA MET A 213 -7.58 26.85 14.59
C MET A 213 -6.83 27.63 15.67
N ASP A 214 -5.49 27.61 15.68
CA ASP A 214 -4.67 28.45 16.56
C ASP A 214 -4.87 29.96 16.28
N LYS A 215 -5.21 30.32 15.03
CA LYS A 215 -5.63 31.67 14.64
C LYS A 215 -7.11 31.97 14.88
N ASN A 216 -7.79 31.17 15.70
CA ASN A 216 -9.23 31.29 16.00
C ASN A 216 -10.15 31.08 14.78
N ILE A 217 -9.68 30.42 13.72
CA ILE A 217 -10.55 30.04 12.60
C ILE A 217 -11.40 28.84 13.03
N PRO A 218 -12.75 28.88 12.85
CA PRO A 218 -13.60 27.77 13.23
C PRO A 218 -13.30 26.51 12.41
N TYR A 219 -13.51 25.34 13.01
CA TYR A 219 -13.13 24.03 12.44
C TYR A 219 -13.58 23.83 10.98
N PHE A 220 -14.84 24.13 10.65
CA PHE A 220 -15.35 23.93 9.29
C PHE A 220 -14.67 24.85 8.26
N ALA A 221 -14.32 26.08 8.64
CA ALA A 221 -13.58 26.98 7.76
C ALA A 221 -12.12 26.52 7.61
N ALA A 222 -11.48 26.09 8.70
CA ALA A 222 -10.15 25.50 8.67
C ALA A 222 -10.08 24.24 7.80
N LEU A 223 -11.10 23.38 7.87
CA LEU A 223 -11.25 22.19 7.03
C LEU A 223 -11.37 22.56 5.56
N LEU A 224 -12.22 23.54 5.20
CA LEU A 224 -12.39 23.98 3.83
C LEU A 224 -11.09 24.56 3.25
N ILE A 225 -10.35 25.34 4.05
CA ILE A 225 -9.03 25.86 3.70
C ILE A 225 -8.05 24.70 3.45
N ALA A 226 -7.99 23.74 4.37
CA ALA A 226 -7.09 22.60 4.26
C ALA A 226 -7.40 21.74 3.03
N VAL A 227 -8.66 21.40 2.78
CA VAL A 227 -9.08 20.65 1.59
C VAL A 227 -8.70 21.39 0.31
N SER A 228 -8.97 22.69 0.23
CA SER A 228 -8.66 23.50 -0.95
C SER A 228 -7.15 23.54 -1.23
N ILE A 229 -6.33 23.77 -0.19
CA ILE A 229 -4.87 23.81 -0.30
C ILE A 229 -4.32 22.42 -0.67
N ILE A 230 -4.80 21.36 -0.05
CA ILE A 230 -4.36 20.00 -0.35
C ILE A 230 -4.68 19.65 -1.79
N ILE A 231 -5.89 19.89 -2.29
CA ILE A 231 -6.25 19.63 -3.69
C ILE A 231 -5.30 20.38 -4.64
N ALA A 232 -4.99 21.65 -4.36
CA ALA A 232 -4.05 22.42 -5.16
C ALA A 232 -2.63 21.82 -5.15
N ILE A 233 -2.11 21.45 -3.97
CA ILE A 233 -0.81 20.79 -3.82
C ILE A 233 -0.80 19.43 -4.54
N SER A 234 -1.83 18.62 -4.36
CA SER A 234 -1.97 17.31 -5.00
C SER A 234 -1.98 17.42 -6.52
N TYR A 235 -2.71 18.39 -7.07
CA TYR A 235 -2.71 18.64 -8.51
C TYR A 235 -1.34 19.12 -9.02
N ALA A 236 -0.66 19.99 -8.28
CA ALA A 236 0.70 20.42 -8.62
C ALA A 236 1.67 19.23 -8.64
N LEU A 237 1.62 18.34 -7.64
CA LEU A 237 2.43 17.13 -7.56
C LEU A 237 2.10 16.14 -8.69
N HIS A 238 0.82 15.99 -9.03
CA HIS A 238 0.37 15.13 -10.12
C HIS A 238 1.01 15.53 -11.46
N ILE A 239 1.02 16.82 -11.78
CA ILE A 239 1.60 17.32 -13.04
C ILE A 239 3.14 17.33 -12.99
N THR A 240 3.73 17.76 -11.88
CA THR A 240 5.17 18.01 -11.80
C THR A 240 5.99 16.75 -11.54
N ILE A 241 5.50 15.84 -10.70
CA ILE A 241 6.25 14.67 -10.26
C ILE A 241 5.64 13.40 -10.84
N GLU A 242 4.37 13.13 -10.58
CA GLU A 242 3.74 11.84 -10.91
C GLU A 242 3.75 11.57 -12.42
N THR A 243 3.18 12.49 -13.21
CA THR A 243 3.09 12.34 -14.67
C THR A 243 4.48 12.25 -15.30
N LYS A 244 5.41 13.12 -14.89
CA LYS A 244 6.78 13.12 -15.42
C LYS A 244 7.55 11.84 -15.06
N SER A 245 7.36 11.32 -13.85
CA SER A 245 8.01 10.08 -13.41
C SER A 245 7.49 8.87 -14.19
N ILE A 246 6.19 8.81 -14.45
CA ILE A 246 5.57 7.77 -15.28
C ILE A 246 6.10 7.83 -16.71
N ASP A 247 6.16 9.02 -17.30
CA ASP A 247 6.65 9.21 -18.66
C ASP A 247 8.13 8.87 -18.81
N PHE A 248 8.94 9.25 -17.82
CA PHE A 248 10.34 8.87 -17.73
C PHE A 248 10.51 7.35 -17.67
N GLY A 249 9.75 6.66 -16.81
CA GLY A 249 9.77 5.21 -16.69
C GLY A 249 9.40 4.50 -17.99
N LYS A 250 8.34 4.95 -18.68
CA LYS A 250 7.94 4.42 -19.99
C LYS A 250 9.03 4.61 -21.05
N SER A 251 9.69 5.78 -21.05
CA SER A 251 10.79 6.08 -21.98
C SER A 251 11.99 5.17 -21.74
N LEU A 252 12.35 4.92 -20.48
CA LEU A 252 13.45 4.03 -20.11
C LEU A 252 13.20 2.59 -20.55
N ILE A 253 12.02 2.04 -20.27
CA ILE A 253 11.62 0.68 -20.69
C ILE A 253 11.64 0.56 -22.22
N ARG A 254 11.14 1.58 -22.93
CA ARG A 254 11.18 1.60 -24.40
C ARG A 254 12.61 1.54 -24.94
N LYS A 255 13.55 2.25 -24.33
CA LYS A 255 14.98 2.20 -24.71
C LYS A 255 15.59 0.82 -24.45
N LEU A 256 15.32 0.22 -23.30
CA LEU A 256 15.82 -1.13 -22.96
C LEU A 256 15.27 -2.21 -23.88
N ARG A 257 14.00 -2.08 -24.31
CA ARG A 257 13.40 -3.02 -25.27
C ARG A 257 14.00 -2.90 -26.69
N ASN A 258 14.35 -1.69 -27.10
CA ASN A 258 14.91 -1.43 -28.42
C ASN A 258 16.42 -1.74 -28.51
N ASN A 259 17.14 -1.76 -27.39
CA ASN A 259 18.54 -2.16 -27.28
C ASN A 259 18.67 -3.35 -26.30
N PRO A 260 18.28 -4.58 -26.72
CA PRO A 260 18.40 -5.75 -25.85
C PRO A 260 19.88 -5.97 -25.47
N PRO A 261 20.17 -6.39 -24.22
CA PRO A 261 21.53 -6.72 -23.80
C PRO A 261 22.11 -7.84 -24.68
N GLN A 262 23.41 -7.78 -25.01
CA GLN A 262 24.09 -8.71 -25.93
C GLN A 262 23.82 -10.20 -25.61
N ASN A 263 23.70 -10.58 -24.33
CA ASN A 263 23.36 -11.95 -23.92
C ASN A 263 22.01 -12.46 -24.46
N GLN A 264 21.01 -11.59 -24.68
CA GLN A 264 19.74 -11.99 -25.30
C GLN A 264 19.86 -12.16 -26.82
N LEU A 265 20.78 -11.43 -27.47
CA LEU A 265 21.07 -11.63 -28.89
C LEU A 265 21.79 -12.97 -29.12
N GLU A 266 22.74 -13.32 -28.26
CA GLU A 266 23.45 -14.61 -28.31
C GLU A 266 22.53 -15.81 -28.04
N LEU A 267 21.63 -15.72 -27.04
CA LEU A 267 20.63 -16.76 -26.75
C LEU A 267 19.60 -16.92 -27.89
N ASN A 268 19.19 -15.83 -28.53
CA ASN A 268 18.28 -15.89 -29.68
C ASN A 268 18.97 -16.44 -30.94
N GLN A 269 20.26 -16.17 -31.13
CA GLN A 269 21.07 -16.75 -32.21
C GLN A 269 21.38 -18.23 -31.99
N ALA A 270 21.57 -18.66 -30.73
CA ALA A 270 21.77 -20.08 -30.40
C ALA A 270 20.51 -20.91 -30.65
N ASN A 271 19.33 -20.37 -30.30
CA ASN A 271 18.04 -21.05 -30.49
C ASN A 271 17.52 -21.01 -31.95
N SER A 272 18.08 -20.17 -32.82
CA SER A 272 17.72 -20.16 -34.26
C SER A 272 18.53 -21.14 -35.11
N ASN A 273 19.58 -21.74 -34.54
CA ASN A 273 20.50 -22.67 -35.22
C ASN A 273 20.27 -24.14 -34.82
N THR A 274 19.18 -24.43 -34.10
CA THR A 274 18.69 -25.77 -33.73
C THR A 274 17.29 -25.97 -34.27
#